data_AF-A0A497GBS0-F1
#
_entry.id   AF-A0A497GBS0-F1
#
_cell.length_a   1.000
_cell.length_b   1.000
_cell.length_c   1.000
_cell.angle_alpha   90.00
_cell.angle_beta   90.00
_cell.angle_gamma   90.00
#
_symmetry.space_group_name_H-M   'P 1'
#
loop_
_entity.id
_entity.type
_entity.pdbx_description
1 polymer ?
#
loop_
_entity_poly.entity_id
_entity_poly.type
_entity_poly.pdbx_seq_one_letter_code
_entity_poly.pdbx_strand_id
1 'polypeptide(L)'
;MNKFTIRNFLNKILWDKREVPSNYLIYFISRGAPGDIESVSADKITRVYSRGFKFKEDGKVKYIPFHRIVLIKDVKNDRYVFRSPKYFSKD
;
A
#
# COMPACT_ATOMS: atom_id res chain seq x y z
N MET A 1 22.22 1.71 -7.04
CA MET A 1 21.11 2.34 -6.30
C MET A 1 19.85 1.50 -6.51
N ASN A 2 19.34 0.81 -5.48
CA ASN A 2 18.11 0.02 -5.66
C ASN A 2 16.92 0.96 -5.86
N LYS A 3 16.28 0.89 -7.04
CA LYS A 3 15.07 1.67 -7.34
C LYS A 3 13.96 1.26 -6.36
N PHE A 4 13.25 2.24 -5.80
CA PHE A 4 12.08 1.96 -4.97
C PHE A 4 11.06 1.16 -5.77
N THR A 5 10.58 0.06 -5.17
CA THR A 5 9.40 -0.65 -5.67
C THR A 5 8.47 -0.89 -4.50
N ILE A 6 7.16 -0.80 -4.76
CA ILE A 6 6.14 -1.06 -3.74
C ILE A 6 6.32 -2.47 -3.17
N ARG A 7 6.63 -3.46 -4.02
CA ARG A 7 6.89 -4.84 -3.58
C ARG A 7 8.01 -4.92 -2.53
N ASN A 8 9.16 -4.32 -2.82
CA ASN A 8 10.30 -4.37 -1.91
C ASN A 8 10.01 -3.61 -0.61
N PHE A 9 9.31 -2.48 -0.70
CA PHE A 9 8.88 -1.74 0.47
C PHE A 9 7.92 -2.55 1.35
N LEU A 10 6.87 -3.14 0.77
CA LEU A 10 5.91 -3.96 1.52
C LEU A 10 6.59 -5.18 2.15
N ASN A 11 7.47 -5.87 1.43
CA ASN A 11 8.25 -6.97 2.01
C ASN A 11 9.15 -6.49 3.16
N LYS A 12 9.79 -5.32 3.03
CA LYS A 12 10.61 -4.77 4.11
C LYS A 12 9.76 -4.55 5.37
N ILE A 13 8.66 -3.81 5.26
CA ILE A 13 7.88 -3.44 6.46
C ILE A 13 7.17 -4.62 7.12
N LEU A 14 6.90 -5.70 6.38
CA LEU A 14 6.27 -6.91 6.93
C LEU A 14 7.24 -7.84 7.65
N TRP A 15 8.51 -7.86 7.24
CA TRP A 15 9.48 -8.87 7.69
C TRP A 15 10.68 -8.30 8.46
N ASP A 16 10.97 -7.00 8.36
CA ASP A 16 12.02 -6.36 9.14
C ASP A 16 11.50 -6.03 10.54
N LYS A 17 12.09 -6.65 11.57
CA LYS A 17 11.72 -6.49 12.98
C LYS A 17 11.79 -5.05 13.52
N ARG A 18 12.49 -4.14 12.81
CA ARG A 18 12.59 -2.71 13.17
C ARG A 18 11.37 -1.92 12.70
N GLU A 19 10.59 -2.47 11.79
CA GLU A 19 9.41 -1.86 11.22
C GLU A 19 8.17 -2.34 11.98
N VAL A 20 7.15 -1.48 12.07
CA VAL A 20 5.85 -1.82 12.66
C VAL A 20 4.81 -1.66 11.56
N PRO A 21 4.29 -2.77 10.97
CA PRO A 21 3.39 -2.71 9.82
C PRO A 21 2.16 -1.83 10.01
N SER A 22 1.58 -1.80 11.21
CA SER A 22 0.40 -0.99 11.52
C SER A 22 0.63 0.53 11.48
N ASN A 23 1.89 0.98 11.40
CA ASN A 23 2.20 2.39 11.17
C ASN A 23 2.04 2.82 9.70
N TYR A 24 1.75 1.89 8.79
CA TYR A 24 1.68 2.16 7.36
C TYR A 24 0.25 1.99 6.83
N LEU A 25 -0.29 3.07 6.24
CA LEU A 25 -1.54 3.05 5.50
C LEU A 25 -1.28 3.04 4.00
N ILE A 26 -1.94 2.14 3.30
CA ILE A 26 -1.87 1.98 1.85
C ILE A 26 -3.22 2.37 1.26
N TYR A 27 -3.24 3.46 0.49
CA TYR A 27 -4.43 3.95 -0.18
C TYR A 27 -4.47 3.46 -1.62
N PHE A 28 -5.61 2.97 -2.08
CA PHE A 28 -5.76 2.37 -3.40
C PHE A 28 -7.16 2.59 -3.98
N ILE A 29 -7.27 2.52 -5.30
CA ILE A 29 -8.57 2.59 -5.99
C ILE A 29 -9.32 1.26 -5.90
N SER A 30 -10.53 1.29 -5.36
CA SER A 30 -11.48 0.17 -5.32
C SER A 30 -12.28 0.02 -6.63
N ARG A 31 -13.06 -1.05 -6.77
CA ARG A 31 -13.97 -1.25 -7.91
C ARG A 31 -15.35 -0.68 -7.53
N GLY A 32 -15.76 0.43 -8.14
CA GLY A 32 -17.09 1.04 -7.89
C GLY A 32 -17.39 2.27 -8.75
N ALA A 33 -16.51 3.26 -8.78
CA ALA A 33 -16.59 4.47 -9.60
C ALA A 33 -15.20 5.17 -9.67
N PRO A 34 -15.00 6.18 -10.54
CA PRO A 34 -13.77 6.97 -10.55
C PRO A 34 -13.64 7.76 -9.24
N GLY A 35 -12.66 7.39 -8.42
CA GLY A 35 -12.31 8.13 -7.20
C GLY A 35 -12.49 7.37 -5.88
N ASP A 36 -13.05 6.15 -5.88
CA ASP A 36 -13.26 5.35 -4.67
C ASP A 36 -11.94 4.87 -4.06
N ILE A 37 -11.26 5.77 -3.35
CA ILE A 37 -10.03 5.51 -2.60
C ILE A 37 -10.41 4.79 -1.31
N GLU A 38 -10.01 3.53 -1.21
CA GLU A 38 -10.00 2.78 0.06
C GLU A 38 -8.60 2.83 0.65
N SER A 39 -8.49 2.54 1.95
CA SER A 39 -7.20 2.36 2.61
C SER A 39 -7.16 1.06 3.41
N VAL A 40 -5.97 0.49 3.53
CA VAL A 40 -5.73 -0.68 4.37
C VAL A 40 -4.43 -0.49 5.16
N SER A 41 -4.45 -0.89 6.42
CA SER A 41 -3.25 -0.98 7.25
C SER A 41 -2.37 -2.15 6.78
N ALA A 42 -1.04 -1.95 6.76
CA ALA A 42 -0.14 -2.94 6.19
C ALA A 42 -0.05 -4.23 7.02
N ASP A 43 -0.36 -4.18 8.33
CA ASP A 43 -0.49 -5.39 9.18
C ASP A 43 -1.61 -6.34 8.73
N LYS A 44 -2.63 -5.87 8.00
CA LYS A 44 -3.68 -6.71 7.42
C LYS A 44 -3.22 -7.48 6.17
N ILE A 45 -2.03 -7.18 5.64
CA ILE A 45 -1.49 -7.87 4.46
C ILE A 45 -1.12 -9.30 4.82
N THR A 46 -1.69 -10.23 4.08
CA THR A 46 -1.43 -11.67 4.27
C THR A 46 -0.42 -12.22 3.26
N ARG A 47 -0.26 -11.57 2.09
CA ARG A 47 0.71 -11.99 1.07
C ARG A 47 1.07 -10.87 0.10
N VAL A 48 2.36 -10.74 -0.22
CA VAL A 48 2.87 -9.83 -1.27
C VAL A 48 3.26 -10.65 -2.50
N TYR A 49 2.78 -10.24 -3.67
CA TYR A 49 3.05 -10.86 -4.96
C TYR A 49 3.92 -9.93 -5.83
N SER A 50 4.26 -10.38 -7.04
CA SER A 50 5.06 -9.59 -7.99
C SER A 50 4.35 -8.30 -8.46
N ARG A 51 3.02 -8.31 -8.55
CA ARG A 51 2.21 -7.22 -9.14
C ARG A 51 1.14 -6.65 -8.20
N GLY A 52 1.10 -7.05 -6.95
CA GLY A 52 0.07 -6.68 -6.00
C GLY A 52 0.23 -7.35 -4.65
N PHE A 53 -0.76 -7.17 -3.78
CA PHE A 53 -0.81 -7.82 -2.48
C PHE A 53 -2.22 -8.30 -2.15
N LYS A 54 -2.34 -9.23 -1.21
CA LYS A 54 -3.60 -9.64 -0.60
C LYS A 54 -3.68 -9.17 0.84
N PHE A 55 -4.86 -8.81 1.27
CA PHE A 55 -5.16 -8.52 2.66
C PHE A 55 -6.50 -9.15 3.06
N LYS A 56 -6.71 -9.31 4.37
CA LYS A 56 -7.97 -9.80 4.94
C LYS A 56 -8.64 -8.69 5.74
N GLU A 57 -9.92 -8.47 5.49
CA GLU A 57 -10.73 -7.49 6.19
C GLU A 57 -12.18 -7.98 6.21
N ASP A 58 -12.84 -7.90 7.37
CA ASP A 58 -14.21 -8.35 7.59
C ASP A 58 -14.49 -9.78 7.07
N GLY A 59 -13.53 -10.68 7.30
CA GLY A 59 -13.58 -12.07 6.84
C GLY A 59 -13.35 -12.27 5.33
N LYS A 60 -13.31 -11.19 4.53
CA LYS A 60 -13.09 -11.24 3.07
C LYS A 60 -11.61 -11.06 2.73
N VAL A 61 -11.17 -11.76 1.69
CA VAL A 61 -9.82 -11.61 1.14
C VAL A 61 -9.90 -10.78 -0.13
N LYS A 62 -9.19 -9.63 -0.15
CA LYS A 62 -9.11 -8.74 -1.32
C LYS A 62 -7.70 -8.78 -1.91
N TYR A 63 -7.59 -8.71 -3.24
CA TYR A 63 -6.32 -8.56 -3.96
C TYR A 63 -6.22 -7.20 -4.63
N ILE A 64 -5.15 -6.46 -4.35
CA ILE A 64 -4.91 -5.11 -4.86
C ILE A 64 -3.67 -5.09 -5.76
N PRO A 65 -3.81 -4.79 -7.06
CA PRO A 65 -2.69 -4.54 -7.94
C PRO A 65 -1.92 -3.26 -7.56
N PHE A 66 -0.59 -3.27 -7.70
CA PHE A 66 0.25 -2.12 -7.35
C PHE A 66 -0.06 -0.86 -8.18
N HIS A 67 -0.48 -1.00 -9.43
CA HIS A 67 -0.85 0.14 -10.27
C HIS A 67 -2.13 0.87 -9.80
N ARG A 68 -2.86 0.30 -8.83
CA ARG A 68 -4.02 0.95 -8.19
C ARG A 68 -3.66 1.69 -6.91
N ILE A 69 -2.45 1.53 -6.40
CA ILE A 69 -2.01 2.24 -5.19
C ILE A 69 -1.83 3.71 -5.55
N VAL A 70 -2.47 4.55 -4.75
CA VAL A 70 -2.46 6.01 -4.88
C VAL A 70 -1.32 6.57 -4.05
N LEU A 71 -1.25 6.22 -2.77
CA LEU A 71 -0.19 6.64 -1.87
C LEU A 71 0.06 5.61 -0.76
N ILE A 72 1.25 5.66 -0.18
CA ILE A 72 1.60 4.95 1.05
C ILE A 72 2.07 5.98 2.05
N LYS A 73 1.45 6.01 3.24
CA LYS A 73 1.76 6.95 4.32
C LYS A 73 2.30 6.20 5.54
N ASP A 74 3.42 6.68 6.06
CA ASP A 74 3.88 6.37 7.40
C ASP A 74 3.16 7.33 8.36
N VAL A 75 2.12 6.84 9.05
CA VAL A 75 1.28 7.69 9.89
C VAL A 75 1.97 8.07 11.19
N LYS A 76 2.89 7.23 11.69
CA LYS A 76 3.64 7.51 12.92
C LYS A 76 4.58 8.71 12.75
N ASN A 77 5.23 8.81 11.60
CA ASN A 77 6.20 9.87 11.30
C ASN A 77 5.65 10.97 10.39
N ASP A 78 4.34 10.97 10.13
CA ASP A 78 3.63 11.88 9.21
C ASP A 78 4.33 12.09 7.84
N ARG A 79 4.76 10.98 7.22
CA ARG A 79 5.57 11.02 5.99
C ARG A 79 4.95 10.22 4.86
N TYR A 80 4.94 10.81 3.66
CA TYR A 80 4.62 10.09 2.43
C TYR A 80 5.80 9.21 1.99
N VAL A 81 5.60 7.89 1.99
CA VAL A 81 6.58 6.91 1.50
C VAL A 81 6.53 6.82 -0.02
N PHE A 82 5.33 6.83 -0.58
CA PHE A 82 5.10 6.72 -2.01
C PHE A 82 3.89 7.57 -2.40
N ARG A 83 3.99 8.24 -3.55
CA ARG A 83 2.86 8.87 -4.25
C ARG A 83 2.91 8.43 -5.70
N SER A 84 1.78 7.97 -6.20
CA SER A 84 1.67 7.51 -7.58
C SER A 84 1.65 8.70 -8.54
N PRO A 85 2.58 8.79 -9.51
CA PRO A 85 2.56 9.87 -10.48
C PRO A 85 1.21 9.97 -11.19
N LYS A 86 0.60 8.84 -11.54
CA LYS A 86 -0.71 8.80 -12.23
C LYS A 86 -1.81 9.63 -11.54
N TYR A 87 -1.81 9.69 -10.21
CA TYR A 87 -2.88 10.33 -9.44
C TYR A 87 -2.50 11.70 -8.88
N PHE A 88 -1.20 12.05 -8.90
CA PHE A 88 -0.68 13.32 -8.38
C PHE A 88 0.02 14.16 -9.47
N SER A 89 -0.10 13.79 -10.74
CA SER A 89 0.36 14.61 -11.87
C SER A 89 -0.70 15.65 -12.21
N LYS A 90 -0.67 16.78 -11.51
CA LYS A 90 -1.09 18.13 -11.94
C LYS A 90 -1.25 19.01 -10.70
N ASP A 91 -0.18 19.73 -10.37
CA ASP A 91 -0.22 21.14 -9.97
C ASP A 91 0.67 21.88 -10.97
#